data_AF-A0A1I3LAH2-F1
#
_entry.id   AF-A0A1I3LAH2-F1
#
_cell.length_a   1.000
_cell.length_b   1.000
_cell.length_c   1.000
_cell.angle_alpha   90.00
_cell.angle_beta   90.00
_cell.angle_gamma   90.00
#
_symmetry.space_group_name_H-M   'P 1'
#
loop_
_entity.id
_entity.type
_entity.pdbx_description
1 polymer ?
#
loop_
_entity_poly.entity_id
_entity_poly.type
_entity_poly.pdbx_seq_one_letter_code
_entity_poly.pdbx_strand_id
1 'polypeptide(L)'
;MNNERIKEILLDIAPCEIDFTVTQTGKESKRVNGFYKPDTHEIFLHNLNFKSDNMLIYTAVHEYTHHLCTIEKQENDPSYGKACKVHTGEFWAKFGELIAIAEQKGYYSIGWENNEELKTLTQDIKENYLAKNGQLMQEFGKKLARAFDLCQEADIRYEDYIDRVLCLPRNAAKDIRKVGAVEVNPAIGFENMKVVASVRKKDARAEVEQEFLSGGKSPSTVREMMKQKSAQASGTDPKTKLEREKSRLEKTIAQLTQRLEYVEESLASM
;
A
#
# COMPACT_ATOMS: atom_id res chain seq x y z
N MET A 1 -5.00 12.65 27.02
CA MET A 1 -6.33 12.04 26.77
C MET A 1 -6.47 10.66 27.46
N ASN A 2 -7.66 10.27 27.94
CA ASN A 2 -7.89 8.96 28.62
C ASN A 2 -8.39 7.86 27.66
N ASN A 3 -8.50 6.62 28.15
CA ASN A 3 -8.87 5.45 27.35
C ASN A 3 -10.30 5.53 26.79
N GLU A 4 -11.27 5.98 27.60
CA GLU A 4 -12.66 6.14 27.16
C GLU A 4 -12.75 7.11 25.98
N ARG A 5 -12.09 8.27 26.10
CA ARG A 5 -12.11 9.28 25.03
C ARG A 5 -11.48 8.79 23.74
N ILE A 6 -10.41 7.99 23.81
CA ILE A 6 -9.80 7.39 22.62
C ILE A 6 -10.80 6.45 21.94
N LYS A 7 -11.46 5.57 22.72
CA LYS A 7 -12.45 4.62 22.18
C LYS A 7 -13.64 5.35 21.54
N GLU A 8 -14.16 6.41 22.17
CA GLU A 8 -15.20 7.27 21.60
C GLU A 8 -14.79 7.84 20.24
N ILE A 9 -13.57 8.37 20.14
CA ILE A 9 -13.06 8.92 18.87
C ILE A 9 -12.99 7.83 17.79
N LEU A 10 -12.48 6.65 18.12
CA LEU A 10 -12.38 5.53 17.17
C LEU A 10 -13.77 5.10 16.65
N LEU A 11 -14.74 4.95 17.54
CA LEU A 11 -16.12 4.59 17.19
C LEU A 11 -16.85 5.70 16.41
N ASP A 12 -16.52 6.96 16.69
CA ASP A 12 -17.07 8.08 15.95
C ASP A 12 -16.45 8.17 14.54
N ILE A 13 -15.17 7.84 14.36
CA ILE A 13 -14.53 7.78 13.04
C ILE A 13 -15.12 6.65 12.19
N ALA A 14 -15.28 5.46 12.76
CA ALA A 14 -15.96 4.35 12.12
C ALA A 14 -16.67 3.48 13.17
N PRO A 15 -17.97 3.20 13.01
CA PRO A 15 -18.67 2.31 13.94
C PRO A 15 -18.18 0.88 13.79
N CYS A 16 -18.20 0.13 14.89
CA CYS A 16 -17.95 -1.31 14.91
C CYS A 16 -18.94 -1.98 15.85
N GLU A 17 -19.54 -3.09 15.41
CA GLU A 17 -20.49 -3.87 16.22
C GLU A 17 -19.80 -4.75 17.26
N ILE A 18 -18.58 -5.19 16.95
CA ILE A 18 -17.78 -6.03 17.83
C ILE A 18 -17.08 -5.17 18.87
N ASP A 19 -17.33 -5.46 20.15
CA ASP A 19 -16.71 -4.72 21.23
C ASP A 19 -15.19 -4.97 21.29
N PHE A 20 -14.47 -3.93 21.70
CA PHE A 20 -13.01 -3.92 21.82
C PHE A 20 -12.58 -3.03 22.99
N THR A 21 -11.36 -3.23 23.47
CA THR A 21 -10.80 -2.39 24.55
C THR A 21 -9.66 -1.53 24.04
N VAL A 22 -9.47 -0.37 24.68
CA VAL A 22 -8.31 0.49 24.46
C VAL A 22 -7.60 0.66 25.80
N THR A 23 -6.32 0.31 25.85
CA THR A 23 -5.51 0.40 27.06
C THR A 23 -4.22 1.15 26.80
N GLN A 24 -4.07 2.32 27.43
CA GLN A 24 -2.76 2.95 27.60
C GLN A 24 -1.95 2.15 28.63
N THR A 25 -0.77 1.64 28.23
CA THR A 25 -0.03 0.65 29.05
C THR A 25 0.75 1.26 30.21
N GLY A 26 0.87 2.59 30.28
CA GLY A 26 1.73 3.28 31.25
C GLY A 26 3.23 3.02 31.04
N LYS A 27 3.64 2.65 29.82
CA LYS A 27 5.01 2.21 29.51
C LYS A 27 5.52 2.86 28.23
N GLU A 28 6.83 2.93 28.12
CA GLU A 28 7.54 3.20 26.88
C GLU A 28 7.96 1.86 26.22
N SER A 29 8.02 1.82 24.90
CA SER A 29 8.53 0.68 24.14
C SER A 29 9.46 1.15 23.04
N LYS A 30 10.64 0.54 22.98
CA LYS A 30 11.64 0.82 21.93
C LYS A 30 11.29 0.20 20.57
N ARG A 31 10.29 -0.70 20.53
CA ARG A 31 9.99 -1.50 19.33
C ARG A 31 8.75 -1.01 18.58
N VAL A 32 7.70 -0.68 19.30
CA VAL A 32 6.40 -0.32 18.73
C VAL A 32 5.73 0.76 19.58
N ASN A 33 4.84 1.56 18.98
CA ASN A 33 4.06 2.57 19.69
C ASN A 33 2.70 2.05 20.19
N GLY A 34 2.19 1.01 19.53
CA GLY A 34 0.97 0.31 19.89
C GLY A 34 0.98 -1.08 19.27
N PHE A 35 -0.01 -1.88 19.65
CA PHE A 35 -0.32 -3.14 18.99
C PHE A 35 -1.77 -3.55 19.26
N TYR A 36 -2.36 -4.24 18.29
CA TYR A 36 -3.65 -4.90 18.39
C TYR A 36 -3.50 -6.39 18.67
N LYS A 37 -4.33 -6.94 19.56
CA LYS A 37 -4.49 -8.39 19.77
C LYS A 37 -5.79 -8.90 19.14
N PRO A 38 -5.71 -9.66 18.04
CA PRO A 38 -6.88 -10.24 17.37
C PRO A 38 -7.74 -11.14 18.26
N ASP A 39 -7.15 -11.98 19.10
CA ASP A 39 -7.92 -13.00 19.84
C ASP A 39 -8.83 -12.41 20.92
N THR A 40 -8.46 -11.24 21.46
CA THR A 40 -9.15 -10.60 22.59
C THR A 40 -9.75 -9.24 22.24
N HIS A 41 -9.59 -8.80 20.99
CA HIS A 41 -9.99 -7.47 20.51
C HIS A 41 -9.46 -6.33 21.40
N GLU A 42 -8.18 -6.38 21.74
CA GLU A 42 -7.55 -5.39 22.62
C GLU A 42 -6.57 -4.52 21.83
N ILE A 43 -6.71 -3.21 21.97
CA ILE A 43 -5.77 -2.21 21.47
C ILE A 43 -4.91 -1.73 22.64
N PHE A 44 -3.60 -1.91 22.52
CA PHE A 44 -2.62 -1.42 23.48
C PHE A 44 -1.83 -0.25 22.91
N LEU A 45 -1.68 0.81 23.70
CA LEU A 45 -0.93 2.00 23.33
C LEU A 45 0.18 2.26 24.37
N HIS A 46 1.43 2.31 23.92
CA HIS A 46 2.58 2.66 24.76
C HIS A 46 2.66 4.16 24.95
N ASN A 47 1.78 4.69 25.78
CA ASN A 47 1.48 6.12 25.87
C ASN A 47 2.67 7.01 26.27
N LEU A 48 3.71 6.46 26.92
CA LEU A 48 4.92 7.22 27.24
C LEU A 48 5.81 7.49 26.01
N ASN A 49 5.57 6.81 24.89
CA ASN A 49 6.24 7.10 23.61
C ASN A 49 5.77 8.43 23.00
N PHE A 50 4.55 8.87 23.30
CA PHE A 50 3.93 10.01 22.60
C PHE A 50 4.26 11.34 23.26
N LYS A 51 4.48 12.37 22.41
CA LYS A 51 4.73 13.75 22.84
C LYS A 51 3.52 14.67 22.65
N SER A 52 2.47 14.19 21.98
CA SER A 52 1.23 14.91 21.76
C SER A 52 0.06 13.94 21.60
N ASP A 53 -1.16 14.42 21.86
CA ASP A 53 -2.38 13.66 21.62
C ASP A 53 -2.53 13.30 20.13
N ASN A 54 -1.98 14.12 19.22
CA ASN A 54 -2.00 13.85 17.79
C ASN A 54 -1.23 12.58 17.39
N MET A 55 -0.04 12.36 17.99
CA MET A 55 0.72 11.11 17.80
C MET A 55 0.00 9.90 18.37
N LEU A 56 -0.70 10.10 19.50
CA LEU A 56 -1.50 9.07 20.13
C LEU A 56 -2.68 8.68 19.26
N ILE A 57 -3.45 9.65 18.74
CA ILE A 57 -4.60 9.41 17.85
C ILE A 57 -4.17 8.70 16.57
N TYR A 58 -3.08 9.13 15.93
CA TYR A 58 -2.56 8.46 14.74
C TYR A 58 -2.30 6.97 15.00
N THR A 59 -1.66 6.66 16.13
CA THR A 59 -1.37 5.27 16.51
C THR A 59 -2.65 4.51 16.88
N ALA A 60 -3.58 5.14 17.60
CA ALA A 60 -4.86 4.53 17.94
C ALA A 60 -5.67 4.16 16.68
N VAL A 61 -5.73 5.05 15.68
CA VAL A 61 -6.39 4.78 14.40
C VAL A 61 -5.68 3.66 13.64
N HIS A 62 -4.35 3.56 13.73
CA HIS A 62 -3.59 2.47 13.11
C HIS A 62 -3.98 1.11 13.70
N GLU A 63 -3.96 0.98 15.04
CA GLU A 63 -4.35 -0.25 15.71
C GLU A 63 -5.85 -0.56 15.53
N TYR A 64 -6.69 0.46 15.46
CA TYR A 64 -8.11 0.30 15.16
C TYR A 64 -8.34 -0.18 13.72
N THR A 65 -7.50 0.24 12.78
CA THR A 65 -7.53 -0.29 11.42
C THR A 65 -7.21 -1.79 11.42
N HIS A 66 -6.27 -2.23 12.26
CA HIS A 66 -6.02 -3.67 12.43
C HIS A 66 -7.26 -4.40 12.96
N HIS A 67 -7.95 -3.83 13.94
CA HIS A 67 -9.19 -4.38 14.48
C HIS A 67 -10.26 -4.56 13.39
N LEU A 68 -10.60 -3.48 12.69
CA LEU A 68 -11.62 -3.52 11.64
C LEU A 68 -11.26 -4.47 10.49
N CYS A 69 -10.02 -4.42 10.00
CA CYS A 69 -9.56 -5.33 8.95
C CYS A 69 -9.60 -6.80 9.39
N THR A 70 -9.41 -7.06 10.68
CA THR A 70 -9.45 -8.43 11.23
C THR A 70 -10.87 -8.95 11.24
N ILE A 71 -11.82 -8.15 11.74
CA ILE A 71 -13.24 -8.55 11.80
C ILE A 71 -13.78 -8.85 10.41
N GLU A 72 -13.64 -7.92 9.46
CA GLU A 72 -14.15 -8.08 8.09
C GLU A 72 -13.61 -9.33 7.39
N LYS A 73 -12.36 -9.70 7.72
CA LYS A 73 -11.74 -10.87 7.12
C LYS A 73 -12.10 -12.15 7.85
N GLN A 74 -12.30 -12.11 9.16
CA GLN A 74 -12.77 -13.25 9.93
C GLN A 74 -14.21 -13.67 9.57
N GLU A 75 -15.04 -12.74 9.08
CA GLU A 75 -16.35 -13.06 8.51
C GLU A 75 -16.26 -14.02 7.31
N ASN A 76 -15.19 -13.89 6.51
CA ASN A 76 -15.00 -14.66 5.28
C ASN A 76 -14.01 -15.82 5.46
N ASP A 77 -13.08 -15.70 6.41
CA ASP A 77 -12.06 -16.68 6.76
C ASP A 77 -11.85 -16.68 8.28
N PRO A 78 -12.52 -17.58 9.03
CA PRO A 78 -12.38 -17.68 10.48
C PRO A 78 -10.95 -17.99 10.97
N SER A 79 -10.05 -18.42 10.08
CA SER A 79 -8.64 -18.68 10.42
C SER A 79 -7.75 -17.43 10.30
N TYR A 80 -8.31 -16.32 9.80
CA TYR A 80 -7.60 -15.06 9.64
C TYR A 80 -7.16 -14.50 11.01
N GLY A 81 -5.86 -14.22 11.13
CA GLY A 81 -5.24 -13.71 12.38
C GLY A 81 -3.98 -14.46 12.80
N LYS A 82 -3.75 -15.68 12.29
CA LYS A 82 -2.53 -16.46 12.54
C LYS A 82 -1.54 -16.30 11.38
N ALA A 83 -0.49 -15.48 11.59
CA ALA A 83 0.65 -15.30 10.68
C ALA A 83 0.35 -14.70 9.28
N CYS A 84 -0.69 -13.89 9.14
CA CYS A 84 -0.98 -13.19 7.90
C CYS A 84 -0.19 -11.86 7.78
N LYS A 85 0.10 -11.42 6.56
CA LYS A 85 0.61 -10.07 6.30
C LYS A 85 -0.50 -9.07 6.60
N VAL A 86 -0.34 -8.25 7.64
CA VAL A 86 -1.37 -7.32 8.12
C VAL A 86 -1.33 -5.93 7.46
N HIS A 87 -0.15 -5.44 7.06
CA HIS A 87 0.01 -4.15 6.36
C HIS A 87 -0.06 -4.33 4.84
N THR A 88 -1.26 -4.63 4.34
CA THR A 88 -1.56 -4.76 2.90
C THR A 88 -1.97 -3.42 2.28
N GLY A 89 -2.16 -3.37 0.95
CA GLY A 89 -2.68 -2.17 0.28
C GLY A 89 -4.07 -1.76 0.78
N GLU A 90 -4.93 -2.75 1.01
CA GLU A 90 -6.27 -2.59 1.60
C GLU A 90 -6.21 -1.99 3.01
N PHE A 91 -5.29 -2.48 3.86
CA PHE A 91 -5.07 -1.90 5.18
C PHE A 91 -4.71 -0.42 5.09
N TRP A 92 -3.74 -0.06 4.23
CA TRP A 92 -3.29 1.33 4.11
C TRP A 92 -4.34 2.25 3.47
N ALA A 93 -5.17 1.70 2.57
CA ALA A 93 -6.31 2.43 2.03
C ALA A 93 -7.32 2.76 3.14
N LYS A 94 -7.72 1.76 3.93
CA LYS A 94 -8.64 1.93 5.06
C LYS A 94 -8.07 2.86 6.13
N PHE A 95 -6.81 2.68 6.51
CA PHE A 95 -6.14 3.57 7.45
C PHE A 95 -6.18 5.03 6.97
N GLY A 96 -5.89 5.28 5.69
CA GLY A 96 -5.96 6.60 5.10
C GLY A 96 -7.37 7.21 5.13
N GLU A 97 -8.41 6.41 4.89
CA GLU A 97 -9.80 6.84 5.00
C GLU A 97 -10.16 7.23 6.44
N LEU A 98 -9.81 6.41 7.42
CA LEU A 98 -10.09 6.68 8.84
C LEU A 98 -9.34 7.92 9.34
N ILE A 99 -8.08 8.10 8.94
CA ILE A 99 -7.33 9.32 9.26
C ILE A 99 -7.97 10.55 8.62
N ALA A 100 -8.40 10.48 7.36
CA ALA A 100 -9.08 11.61 6.71
C ALA A 100 -10.40 11.98 7.43
N ILE A 101 -11.17 10.99 7.89
CA ILE A 101 -12.37 11.25 8.71
C ILE A 101 -11.98 11.88 10.05
N ALA A 102 -10.91 11.40 10.69
CA ALA A 102 -10.39 11.99 11.92
C ALA A 102 -9.96 13.46 11.74
N GLU A 103 -9.37 13.81 10.60
CA GLU A 103 -9.02 15.19 10.24
C GLU A 103 -10.27 16.05 10.05
N GLN A 104 -11.25 15.56 9.29
CA GLN A 104 -12.52 16.27 9.06
C GLN A 104 -13.28 16.55 10.36
N LYS A 105 -13.22 15.62 11.31
CA LYS A 105 -13.84 15.75 12.64
C LYS A 105 -12.98 16.54 13.64
N GLY A 106 -11.77 16.96 13.26
CA GLY A 106 -10.87 17.73 14.11
C GLY A 106 -10.18 16.92 15.22
N TYR A 107 -10.20 15.59 15.14
CA TYR A 107 -9.50 14.71 16.09
C TYR A 107 -8.02 14.53 15.78
N TYR A 108 -7.64 14.70 14.52
CA TYR A 108 -6.26 14.61 14.05
C TYR A 108 -5.92 15.81 13.19
N SER A 109 -4.67 16.25 13.22
CA SER A 109 -4.14 17.26 12.30
C SER A 109 -2.68 17.00 12.04
N ILE A 110 -2.28 16.87 10.77
CA ILE A 110 -0.87 16.61 10.42
C ILE A 110 0.04 17.73 10.96
N GLY A 111 -0.44 18.98 11.01
CA GLY A 111 0.25 20.11 11.63
C GLY A 111 1.57 20.54 10.97
N TRP A 112 1.95 19.94 9.83
CA TRP A 112 3.21 20.23 9.14
C TRP A 112 3.27 21.68 8.63
N GLU A 113 2.11 22.24 8.29
CA GLU A 113 1.98 23.64 7.85
C GLU A 113 2.29 24.64 8.97
N ASN A 114 2.36 24.23 10.23
CA ASN A 114 2.71 25.16 11.31
C ASN A 114 4.23 25.39 11.43
N ASN A 115 5.04 24.66 10.66
CA ASN A 115 6.50 24.78 10.65
C ASN A 115 6.98 25.38 9.33
N GLU A 116 7.47 26.62 9.37
CA GLU A 116 7.91 27.36 8.18
C GLU A 116 9.13 26.75 7.47
N GLU A 117 10.05 26.14 8.23
CA GLU A 117 11.20 25.43 7.65
C GLU A 117 10.72 24.19 6.89
N LEU A 118 9.84 23.40 7.49
CA LEU A 118 9.27 22.21 6.87
C LEU A 118 8.42 22.56 5.64
N LYS A 119 7.66 23.66 5.68
CA LYS A 119 6.94 24.20 4.51
C LYS A 119 7.87 24.51 3.35
N THR A 120 8.92 25.28 3.62
CA THR A 120 9.91 25.68 2.62
C THR A 120 10.59 24.45 2.01
N LEU A 121 11.05 23.52 2.87
CA LEU A 121 11.65 22.26 2.43
C LEU A 121 10.68 21.40 1.62
N THR A 122 9.41 21.34 2.02
CA THR A 122 8.39 20.58 1.29
C THR A 122 8.17 21.13 -0.12
N GLN A 123 8.18 22.45 -0.28
CA GLN A 123 8.07 23.06 -1.61
C GLN A 123 9.28 22.74 -2.49
N ASP A 124 10.49 22.85 -1.93
CA ASP A 124 11.72 22.49 -2.63
C ASP A 124 11.73 21.01 -3.07
N ILE A 125 11.34 20.10 -2.17
CA ILE A 125 11.21 18.67 -2.50
C ILE A 125 10.21 18.45 -3.65
N LYS A 126 9.04 19.10 -3.63
CA LYS A 126 8.02 18.95 -4.67
C LYS A 126 8.52 19.45 -6.04
N GLU A 127 9.12 20.62 -6.08
CA GLU A 127 9.54 21.25 -7.34
C GLU A 127 10.85 20.67 -7.87
N ASN A 128 11.89 20.65 -7.03
CA ASN A 128 13.25 20.39 -7.48
C ASN A 128 13.62 18.91 -7.47
N TYR A 129 12.90 18.07 -6.71
CA TYR A 129 13.19 16.65 -6.60
C TYR A 129 12.08 15.78 -7.16
N LEU A 130 10.81 16.02 -6.84
CA LEU A 130 9.71 15.21 -7.40
C LEU A 130 9.44 15.55 -8.86
N ALA A 131 9.15 16.83 -9.16
CA ALA A 131 8.78 17.23 -10.51
C ALA A 131 9.94 17.10 -11.51
N LYS A 132 11.14 17.61 -11.16
CA LYS A 132 12.32 17.50 -12.03
C LYS A 132 12.76 16.05 -12.25
N ASN A 133 12.75 15.19 -11.23
CA ASN A 133 13.04 13.77 -11.42
C ASN A 133 11.97 13.10 -12.29
N GLY A 134 10.69 13.43 -12.10
CA GLY A 134 9.61 12.94 -12.96
C GLY A 134 9.85 13.28 -14.44
N GLN A 135 10.28 14.52 -14.73
CA GLN A 135 10.61 14.97 -16.09
C GLN A 135 11.79 14.18 -16.66
N LEU A 136 12.89 14.09 -15.90
CA LEU A 136 14.08 13.35 -16.30
C LEU A 136 13.76 11.89 -16.60
N MET A 137 12.96 11.23 -15.75
CA MET A 137 12.59 9.83 -15.94
C MET A 137 11.65 9.61 -17.13
N GLN A 138 10.79 10.59 -17.44
CA GLN A 138 9.96 10.55 -18.65
C GLN A 138 10.83 10.67 -19.91
N GLU A 139 11.78 11.60 -19.94
CA GLU A 139 12.74 11.75 -21.03
C GLU A 139 13.60 10.51 -21.19
N PHE A 140 14.10 9.97 -20.08
CA PHE A 140 14.87 8.73 -20.07
C PHE A 140 14.06 7.57 -20.66
N GLY A 141 12.77 7.46 -20.33
CA GLY A 141 11.86 6.50 -20.94
C GLY A 141 11.75 6.61 -22.45
N LYS A 142 11.69 7.84 -22.98
CA LYS A 142 11.69 8.09 -24.43
C LYS A 142 13.02 7.69 -25.07
N LYS A 143 14.16 7.93 -24.39
CA LYS A 143 15.49 7.49 -24.86
C LYS A 143 15.62 5.98 -24.87
N LEU A 144 15.14 5.28 -23.83
CA LEU A 144 15.13 3.82 -23.79
C LEU A 144 14.25 3.21 -24.89
N ALA A 145 13.11 3.85 -25.22
CA ALA A 145 12.31 3.45 -26.36
C ALA A 145 13.09 3.58 -27.68
N ARG A 146 13.76 4.72 -27.91
CA ARG A 146 14.59 4.87 -29.12
C ARG A 146 15.78 3.90 -29.14
N ALA A 147 16.40 3.62 -28.00
CA ALA A 147 17.48 2.65 -27.90
C ALA A 147 17.00 1.23 -28.24
N PHE A 148 15.77 0.86 -27.85
CA PHE A 148 15.15 -0.40 -28.25
C PHE A 148 15.00 -0.49 -29.77
N ASP A 149 14.48 0.56 -30.43
CA ASP A 149 14.32 0.58 -31.88
C ASP A 149 15.67 0.45 -32.60
N LEU A 150 16.70 1.19 -32.13
CA LEU A 150 18.05 1.11 -32.68
C LEU A 150 18.70 -0.27 -32.48
N CYS A 151 18.45 -0.92 -31.35
CA CYS A 151 18.92 -2.29 -31.14
C CYS A 151 18.26 -3.26 -32.14
N GLN A 152 16.97 -3.12 -32.43
CA GLN A 152 16.28 -3.92 -33.44
C GLN A 152 16.82 -3.65 -34.85
N GLU A 153 17.03 -2.38 -35.21
CA GLU A 153 17.59 -1.98 -36.51
C GLU A 153 19.01 -2.56 -36.74
N ALA A 154 19.79 -2.70 -35.67
CA ALA A 154 21.17 -3.17 -35.72
C ALA A 154 21.35 -4.67 -35.40
N ASP A 155 20.26 -5.43 -35.25
CA ASP A 155 20.28 -6.85 -34.81
C ASP A 155 21.04 -7.07 -33.48
N ILE A 156 20.93 -6.11 -32.57
CA ILE A 156 21.50 -6.16 -31.22
C ILE A 156 20.43 -6.60 -30.24
N ARG A 157 20.76 -7.56 -29.37
CA ARG A 157 19.87 -7.98 -28.28
C ARG A 157 19.71 -6.86 -27.25
N TYR A 158 18.51 -6.27 -27.17
CA TYR A 158 18.22 -5.17 -26.25
C TYR A 158 18.46 -5.53 -24.77
N GLU A 159 18.23 -6.78 -24.36
CA GLU A 159 18.52 -7.17 -22.97
C GLU A 159 20.00 -7.07 -22.62
N ASP A 160 20.90 -7.40 -23.55
CA ASP A 160 22.35 -7.26 -23.31
C ASP A 160 22.75 -5.78 -23.24
N TYR A 161 22.12 -4.92 -24.06
CA TYR A 161 22.29 -3.47 -23.97
C TYR A 161 21.86 -2.94 -22.59
N ILE A 162 20.70 -3.36 -22.09
CA ILE A 162 20.19 -2.94 -20.78
C ILE A 162 21.08 -3.45 -19.65
N ASP A 163 21.41 -4.74 -19.64
CA ASP A 163 22.08 -5.38 -18.51
C ASP A 163 23.58 -5.05 -18.46
N ARG A 164 24.24 -4.98 -19.61
CA ARG A 164 25.72 -4.93 -19.69
C ARG A 164 26.26 -3.57 -20.12
N VAL A 165 25.51 -2.79 -20.89
CA VAL A 165 25.94 -1.45 -21.33
C VAL A 165 25.40 -0.39 -20.39
N LEU A 166 24.09 -0.40 -20.14
CA LEU A 166 23.45 0.56 -19.23
C LEU A 166 23.48 0.14 -17.77
N CYS A 167 23.77 -1.14 -17.49
CA CYS A 167 23.83 -1.71 -16.14
C CYS A 167 22.53 -1.48 -15.34
N LEU A 168 21.38 -1.57 -16.01
CA LEU A 168 20.07 -1.34 -15.40
C LEU A 168 19.35 -2.65 -15.10
N PRO A 169 18.64 -2.76 -13.96
CA PRO A 169 17.69 -3.83 -13.75
C PRO A 169 16.60 -3.77 -14.84
N ARG A 170 16.35 -4.89 -15.53
CA ARG A 170 15.35 -4.97 -16.61
C ARG A 170 13.97 -4.45 -16.20
N ASN A 171 13.54 -4.73 -14.96
CA ASN A 171 12.27 -4.24 -14.45
C ASN A 171 12.25 -2.71 -14.31
N ALA A 172 13.35 -2.09 -13.87
CA ALA A 172 13.46 -0.65 -13.81
C ALA A 172 13.41 -0.03 -15.21
N ALA A 173 14.17 -0.56 -16.16
CA ALA A 173 14.15 -0.09 -17.55
C ALA A 173 12.75 -0.21 -18.20
N LYS A 174 12.03 -1.30 -17.89
CA LYS A 174 10.65 -1.50 -18.34
C LYS A 174 9.70 -0.44 -17.76
N ASP A 175 9.79 -0.15 -16.47
CA ASP A 175 8.95 0.85 -15.82
C ASP A 175 9.25 2.28 -16.34
N ILE A 176 10.54 2.61 -16.52
CA ILE A 176 10.98 3.89 -17.08
C ILE A 176 10.45 4.08 -18.50
N ARG A 177 10.61 3.07 -19.36
CA ARG A 177 10.09 3.10 -20.74
C ARG A 177 8.58 3.25 -20.77
N LYS A 178 7.86 2.57 -19.85
CA LYS A 178 6.41 2.67 -19.74
C LYS A 178 5.95 4.09 -19.40
N VAL A 179 6.64 4.77 -18.48
CA VAL A 179 6.37 6.18 -18.16
C VAL A 179 6.66 7.09 -19.35
N GLY A 180 7.76 6.87 -20.07
CA GLY A 180 8.08 7.65 -21.28
C GLY A 180 7.11 7.46 -22.46
N ALA A 181 6.34 6.37 -22.47
CA ALA A 181 5.39 6.04 -23.53
C ALA A 181 4.03 6.73 -23.38
N VAL A 182 3.77 7.42 -22.27
CA VAL A 182 2.49 8.09 -22.00
C VAL A 182 2.71 9.52 -21.52
N GLU A 183 1.74 10.38 -21.81
CA GLU A 183 1.65 11.69 -21.19
C GLU A 183 1.19 11.52 -19.74
N VAL A 184 2.04 11.96 -18.81
CA VAL A 184 1.79 12.00 -17.37
C VAL A 184 2.45 13.26 -16.82
N ASN A 185 1.76 13.95 -15.93
CA ASN A 185 2.25 15.14 -15.26
C ASN A 185 3.41 14.78 -14.31
N PRO A 186 4.63 15.29 -14.54
CA PRO A 186 5.79 14.98 -13.70
C PRO A 186 5.67 15.42 -12.23
N ALA A 187 4.80 16.39 -11.93
CA ALA A 187 4.64 16.94 -10.58
C ALA A 187 4.25 15.88 -9.53
N ILE A 188 3.65 14.77 -9.96
CA ILE A 188 3.30 13.65 -9.06
C ILE A 188 4.50 12.78 -8.67
N GLY A 189 5.66 12.99 -9.31
CA GLY A 189 6.89 12.21 -9.09
C GLY A 189 6.89 10.83 -9.75
N PHE A 190 8.09 10.31 -10.06
CA PHE A 190 8.27 9.09 -10.86
C PHE A 190 7.53 7.85 -10.30
N GLU A 191 7.50 7.65 -8.98
CA GLU A 191 6.84 6.50 -8.37
C GLU A 191 5.33 6.47 -8.65
N ASN A 192 4.67 7.63 -8.59
CA ASN A 192 3.25 7.74 -8.91
C ASN A 192 3.01 7.71 -10.42
N MET A 193 3.93 8.27 -11.22
CA MET A 193 3.87 8.16 -12.67
C MET A 193 3.84 6.70 -13.16
N LYS A 194 4.54 5.77 -12.49
CA LYS A 194 4.45 4.33 -12.82
C LYS A 194 3.04 3.77 -12.65
N VAL A 195 2.31 4.23 -11.62
CA VAL A 195 0.92 3.82 -11.37
C VAL A 195 0.03 4.36 -12.48
N VAL A 196 0.12 5.65 -12.77
CA VAL A 196 -0.66 6.32 -13.83
C VAL A 196 -0.38 5.69 -15.20
N ALA A 197 0.89 5.46 -15.53
CA ALA A 197 1.30 4.82 -16.78
C ALA A 197 0.82 3.37 -16.91
N SER A 198 0.45 2.72 -15.80
CA SER A 198 -0.14 1.39 -15.80
C SER A 198 -1.61 1.34 -16.17
N VAL A 199 -2.28 2.50 -16.19
CA VAL A 199 -3.69 2.61 -16.59
C VAL A 199 -3.81 2.59 -18.11
N ARG A 200 -4.60 1.65 -18.64
CA ARG A 200 -4.78 1.46 -20.09
C ARG A 200 -5.63 2.55 -20.73
N LYS A 201 -6.80 2.86 -20.15
CA LYS A 201 -7.74 3.85 -20.69
C LYS A 201 -7.27 5.27 -20.38
N LYS A 202 -7.33 6.16 -21.37
CA LYS A 202 -6.86 7.55 -21.25
C LYS A 202 -7.65 8.34 -20.19
N ASP A 203 -8.97 8.24 -20.20
CA ASP A 203 -9.80 9.01 -19.25
C ASP A 203 -9.59 8.54 -17.81
N ALA A 204 -9.56 7.21 -17.59
CA ALA A 204 -9.24 6.64 -16.29
C ALA A 204 -7.81 6.99 -15.82
N ARG A 205 -6.88 7.21 -16.76
CA ARG A 205 -5.52 7.67 -16.43
C ARG A 205 -5.53 9.10 -15.91
N ALA A 206 -6.28 9.99 -16.58
CA ALA A 206 -6.44 11.37 -16.15
C ALA A 206 -7.08 11.47 -14.76
N GLU A 207 -8.10 10.66 -14.46
CA GLU A 207 -8.68 10.58 -13.11
C GLU A 207 -7.62 10.20 -12.06
N VAL A 208 -6.84 9.15 -12.31
CA VAL A 208 -5.81 8.68 -11.36
C VAL A 208 -4.71 9.72 -11.18
N GLU A 209 -4.34 10.43 -12.25
CA GLU A 209 -3.40 11.54 -12.16
C GLU A 209 -3.93 12.68 -11.29
N GLN A 210 -5.21 13.05 -11.46
CA GLN A 210 -5.84 14.10 -10.65
C GLN A 210 -5.87 13.74 -9.16
N GLU A 211 -6.08 12.47 -8.81
CA GLU A 211 -6.06 12.00 -7.42
C GLU A 211 -4.68 12.16 -6.75
N PHE A 212 -3.60 12.03 -7.52
CA PHE A 212 -2.25 12.31 -7.02
C PHE A 212 -1.97 13.82 -6.94
N LEU A 213 -2.51 14.61 -7.87
CA LEU A 213 -2.32 16.07 -7.91
C LEU A 213 -3.11 16.79 -6.81
N SER A 214 -4.33 16.35 -6.50
CA SER A 214 -5.14 16.93 -5.42
C SER A 214 -4.51 16.78 -4.05
N GLY A 215 -3.60 15.80 -3.88
CA GLY A 215 -3.00 15.47 -2.61
C GLY A 215 -3.97 14.79 -1.65
N GLY A 216 -3.53 14.54 -0.42
CA GLY A 216 -4.35 13.98 0.67
C GLY A 216 -4.55 12.46 0.63
N LYS A 217 -4.43 11.80 -0.53
CA LYS A 217 -4.51 10.33 -0.63
C LYS A 217 -3.14 9.68 -0.72
N SER A 218 -2.96 8.56 -0.01
CA SER A 218 -1.75 7.75 -0.14
C SER A 218 -1.73 7.00 -1.48
N PRO A 219 -0.54 6.62 -2.00
CA PRO A 219 -0.45 5.77 -3.19
C PRO A 219 -1.19 4.43 -3.05
N SER A 220 -1.26 3.89 -1.83
CA SER A 220 -2.02 2.68 -1.53
C SER A 220 -3.52 2.89 -1.70
N THR A 221 -4.05 4.02 -1.20
CA THR A 221 -5.46 4.41 -1.35
C THR A 221 -5.85 4.54 -2.82
N VAL A 222 -5.02 5.23 -3.63
CA VAL A 222 -5.29 5.39 -5.07
C VAL A 222 -5.29 4.05 -5.80
N ARG A 223 -4.33 3.16 -5.49
CA ARG A 223 -4.26 1.81 -6.08
C ARG A 223 -5.46 0.94 -5.71
N GLU A 224 -5.90 0.98 -4.46
CA GLU A 224 -7.04 0.18 -4.02
C GLU A 224 -8.35 0.70 -4.64
N MET A 225 -8.52 2.02 -4.75
CA MET A 225 -9.66 2.63 -5.45
C MET A 225 -9.73 2.17 -6.91
N MET A 226 -8.60 2.12 -7.62
CA MET A 226 -8.55 1.59 -8.99
C MET A 226 -8.92 0.11 -9.06
N LYS A 227 -8.44 -0.68 -8.10
CA LYS A 227 -8.77 -2.11 -8.00
C LYS A 227 -10.25 -2.33 -7.77
N GLN A 228 -10.87 -1.59 -6.86
CA GLN A 228 -12.32 -1.64 -6.62
C GLN A 228 -13.12 -1.23 -7.86
N LYS A 229 -12.78 -0.11 -8.52
CA LYS A 229 -13.42 0.31 -9.78
C LYS A 229 -13.33 -0.77 -10.86
N SER A 230 -12.17 -1.39 -11.02
CA SER A 230 -12.00 -2.49 -11.99
C SER A 230 -12.78 -3.74 -11.63
N ALA A 231 -12.85 -4.12 -10.35
CA ALA A 231 -13.62 -5.26 -9.88
C ALA A 231 -15.14 -5.06 -10.07
N GLN A 232 -15.64 -3.85 -9.82
CA GLN A 232 -17.02 -3.46 -10.10
C GLN A 232 -17.31 -3.51 -11.60
N ALA A 233 -16.42 -2.98 -12.44
CA ALA A 233 -16.58 -2.98 -13.89
C ALA A 233 -16.49 -4.38 -14.52
N SER A 234 -15.74 -5.31 -13.91
CA SER A 234 -15.59 -6.68 -14.42
C SER A 234 -16.68 -7.64 -13.93
N GLY A 235 -17.56 -7.22 -13.02
CA GLY A 235 -18.69 -8.02 -12.53
C GLY A 235 -18.27 -9.39 -11.98
N THR A 236 -17.07 -9.51 -11.42
CA THR A 236 -16.51 -10.81 -11.04
C THR A 236 -17.33 -11.40 -9.90
N ASP A 237 -18.10 -12.44 -10.19
CA ASP A 237 -18.92 -13.16 -9.21
C ASP A 237 -18.04 -13.68 -8.05
N PRO A 238 -18.35 -13.33 -6.78
CA PRO A 238 -17.65 -13.85 -5.60
C PRO A 238 -17.45 -15.37 -5.61
N LYS A 239 -18.42 -16.12 -6.16
CA LYS A 239 -18.32 -17.58 -6.30
C LYS A 239 -17.15 -18.00 -7.19
N THR A 240 -16.97 -17.35 -8.33
CA THR A 240 -15.88 -17.65 -9.26
C THR A 240 -14.51 -17.36 -8.65
N LYS A 241 -14.41 -16.36 -7.76
CA LYS A 241 -13.18 -16.08 -7.02
C LYS A 241 -12.85 -17.21 -6.03
N LEU A 242 -13.84 -17.67 -5.27
CA LEU A 242 -13.69 -18.78 -4.32
C LEU A 242 -13.37 -20.10 -5.03
N GLU A 243 -13.98 -20.38 -6.19
CA GLU A 243 -13.68 -21.57 -6.99
C GLU A 243 -12.22 -21.59 -7.48
N ARG A 244 -11.69 -20.43 -7.91
CA ARG A 244 -10.28 -20.31 -8.28
C ARG A 244 -9.34 -20.51 -7.09
N GLU A 245 -9.72 -19.99 -5.92
CA GLU A 245 -8.96 -20.17 -4.70
C GLU A 245 -8.95 -21.62 -4.24
N LYS A 246 -10.11 -22.30 -4.24
CA LYS A 246 -10.23 -23.73 -4.01
C LYS A 246 -9.31 -24.53 -4.92
N SER A 247 -9.37 -24.28 -6.23
CA SER A 247 -8.52 -24.99 -7.20
C SER A 247 -7.02 -24.75 -6.96
N ARG A 248 -6.64 -23.54 -6.54
CA ARG A 248 -5.25 -23.24 -6.16
C ARG A 248 -4.83 -24.03 -4.92
N LEU A 249 -5.67 -24.07 -3.89
CA LEU A 249 -5.41 -24.80 -2.65
C LEU A 249 -5.28 -26.30 -2.92
N GLU A 250 -6.16 -26.89 -3.71
CA GLU A 250 -6.09 -28.31 -4.12
C GLU A 250 -4.76 -28.64 -4.80
N LYS A 251 -4.30 -27.78 -5.72
CA LYS A 251 -2.98 -27.95 -6.36
C LYS A 251 -1.83 -27.84 -5.37
N THR A 252 -1.89 -26.89 -4.44
CA THR A 252 -0.86 -26.73 -3.40
C THR A 252 -0.82 -27.93 -2.46
N ILE A 253 -1.97 -28.46 -2.05
CA ILE A 253 -2.07 -29.68 -1.24
C ILE A 253 -1.41 -30.84 -1.97
N ALA A 254 -1.77 -31.09 -3.23
CA ALA A 254 -1.18 -32.17 -4.02
C ALA A 254 0.36 -32.06 -4.12
N GLN A 255 0.88 -30.85 -4.36
CA GLN A 255 2.32 -30.59 -4.40
C GLN A 255 3.01 -30.84 -3.05
N LEU A 256 2.39 -30.43 -1.94
CA LEU A 256 2.94 -30.62 -0.60
C LEU A 256 2.89 -32.08 -0.17
N THR A 257 1.82 -32.81 -0.50
CA THR A 257 1.70 -34.26 -0.28
C THR A 257 2.79 -35.00 -1.02
N GLN A 258 2.98 -34.74 -2.32
CA GLN A 258 4.04 -35.37 -3.11
C GLN A 258 5.44 -35.07 -2.53
N ARG A 259 5.67 -33.85 -2.06
CA ARG A 259 6.93 -33.48 -1.42
C ARG A 259 7.14 -34.18 -0.08
N LEU A 260 6.07 -34.40 0.68
CA LEU A 260 6.12 -35.14 1.94
C LEU A 260 6.47 -36.62 1.68
N GLU A 261 5.80 -37.27 0.72
CA GLU A 261 6.10 -38.64 0.30
C GLU A 261 7.59 -38.81 -0.06
N TYR A 262 8.14 -37.91 -0.87
CA TYR A 262 9.57 -37.93 -1.22
C TYR A 262 10.49 -37.85 0.01
N VAL A 263 10.13 -37.03 1.01
CA VAL A 263 10.91 -36.90 2.24
C VAL A 263 10.80 -38.17 3.09
N GLU A 264 9.62 -38.76 3.18
CA GLU A 264 9.39 -40.01 3.91
C GLU A 264 10.14 -41.19 3.27
N GLU A 265 10.11 -41.32 1.94
CA GLU A 265 10.90 -42.31 1.20
C GLU A 265 12.40 -42.11 1.42
N SER A 266 12.87 -40.86 1.37
CA SER A 266 14.28 -40.54 1.62
C SER A 266 14.71 -40.92 3.04
N LEU A 267 13.87 -40.66 4.04
CA LEU A 267 14.12 -41.03 5.44
C LEU A 267 14.09 -42.55 5.65
N ALA A 268 13.19 -43.26 4.98
CA ALA A 268 13.11 -44.72 5.06
C ALA A 268 14.28 -45.42 4.34
N SER A 269 14.95 -44.73 3.41
CA SER A 269 16.13 -45.22 2.69
C SER A 269 17.47 -44.92 3.37
N MET A 270 17.48 -44.22 4.51
CA MET A 270 18.65 -44.03 5.39
C MET A 270 18.75 -45.15 6.42
#